data_AF-A0A7W0PIH3-F1
#
_entry.id   AF-A0A7W0PIH3-F1
#
_cell.length_a   1.000
_cell.length_b   1.000
_cell.length_c   1.000
_cell.angle_alpha   90.00
_cell.angle_beta   90.00
_cell.angle_gamma   90.00
#
_symmetry.space_group_name_H-M   'P 1'
#
loop_
_entity.id
_entity.type
_entity.pdbx_description
1 polymer ?
#
loop_
_entity_poly.entity_id
_entity_poly.type
_entity_poly.pdbx_seq_one_letter_code
_entity_poly.pdbx_strand_id
1 'polypeptide(L)'
;MLDITTVFPKERVFTNPMEPARIHATFLIKRNFEEDLVIERMGIDAFMARLMVGTTPSGAKEIVYNSYRAVDDRSERAWLDTIEAKGVEKMWSSYQKADDKPDTLHEEMEMFRMLFRSSMAYDLNTVLQKDPHVTSRMEAVNKTMTIIVKALENEKDDFRYTIAGYRKLLT
;
A
#
# COMPACT_ATOMS: atom_id res chain seq x y z
N MET A 1 -33.12 12.42 0.43
CA MET A 1 -31.65 12.27 0.24
C MET A 1 -30.99 13.32 1.11
N LEU A 2 -30.13 12.93 2.05
CA LEU A 2 -29.44 13.86 2.96
C LEU A 2 -28.50 14.75 2.14
N ASP A 3 -28.70 16.07 2.18
CA ASP A 3 -27.81 17.02 1.52
C ASP A 3 -26.52 17.16 2.34
N ILE A 4 -25.50 16.40 1.94
CA ILE A 4 -24.20 16.32 2.63
C ILE A 4 -23.42 17.65 2.59
N THR A 5 -23.81 18.59 1.73
CA THR A 5 -23.23 19.96 1.68
C THR A 5 -23.61 20.83 2.87
N THR A 6 -24.61 20.42 3.65
CA THR A 6 -24.96 21.05 4.93
C THR A 6 -24.02 20.65 6.08
N VAL A 7 -23.23 19.58 5.89
CA VAL A 7 -22.33 19.01 6.90
C VAL A 7 -20.85 19.23 6.54
N PHE A 8 -20.52 19.21 5.25
CA PHE A 8 -19.16 19.43 4.77
C PHE A 8 -19.05 20.71 3.90
N PRO A 9 -17.93 21.43 3.97
CA PRO A 9 -17.66 22.56 3.08
C PRO A 9 -17.83 22.15 1.61
N LYS A 10 -18.42 23.04 0.80
CA LYS A 10 -18.78 22.76 -0.61
C LYS A 10 -17.61 22.26 -1.45
N GLU A 11 -16.40 22.73 -1.17
CA GLU A 11 -15.14 22.30 -1.80
C GLU A 11 -14.71 20.85 -1.48
N ARG A 12 -15.30 20.21 -0.46
CA ARG A 12 -15.05 18.81 -0.08
C ARG A 12 -16.14 17.85 -0.53
N VAL A 13 -17.19 18.38 -1.17
CA VAL A 13 -18.30 17.57 -1.67
C VAL A 13 -18.19 17.47 -3.18
N PHE A 14 -17.68 16.34 -3.67
CA PHE A 14 -17.72 16.00 -5.08
C PHE A 14 -19.14 15.61 -5.46
N THR A 15 -19.81 16.46 -6.23
CA THR A 15 -21.24 16.31 -6.59
C THR A 15 -21.45 15.48 -7.86
N ASN A 16 -20.37 15.20 -8.61
CA ASN A 16 -20.41 14.33 -9.77
C ASN A 16 -19.69 12.99 -9.48
N PRO A 17 -20.42 11.90 -9.17
CA PRO A 17 -19.83 10.59 -8.94
C PRO A 17 -19.15 9.99 -10.19
N MET A 18 -19.37 10.58 -11.37
CA MET A 18 -18.75 10.19 -12.64
C MET A 18 -17.53 11.06 -12.99
N GLU A 19 -17.18 12.05 -12.18
CA GLU A 19 -15.96 12.82 -12.38
C GLU A 19 -14.74 11.91 -12.15
N PRO A 20 -13.83 11.75 -13.13
CA PRO A 20 -12.66 10.90 -12.95
C PRO A 20 -11.76 11.47 -11.84
N ALA A 21 -11.81 10.88 -10.66
CA ALA A 21 -10.86 11.18 -9.60
C ALA A 21 -9.51 10.55 -9.96
N ARG A 22 -8.54 11.36 -10.37
CA ARG A 22 -7.19 10.87 -10.65
C ARG A 22 -6.57 10.36 -9.35
N ILE A 23 -6.22 9.07 -9.32
CA ILE A 23 -5.46 8.50 -8.21
C ILE A 23 -4.05 9.08 -8.28
N HIS A 24 -3.73 9.99 -7.36
CA HIS A 24 -2.42 10.65 -7.35
C HIS A 24 -1.34 9.77 -6.70
N ALA A 25 -1.70 9.06 -5.63
CA ALA A 25 -0.79 8.16 -4.93
C ALA A 25 -1.53 6.96 -4.32
N THR A 26 -0.78 5.89 -4.08
CA THR A 26 -1.22 4.65 -3.44
C THR A 26 -0.28 4.34 -2.28
N PHE A 27 -0.84 4.08 -1.09
CA PHE A 27 -0.07 3.73 0.10
C PHE A 27 -0.39 2.30 0.51
N LEU A 28 0.61 1.44 0.50
CA LEU A 28 0.52 0.09 1.06
C LEU A 28 0.86 0.16 2.54
N ILE A 29 -0.16 0.14 3.40
CA ILE A 29 -0.02 0.35 4.84
C ILE A 29 0.33 -0.97 5.53
N LYS A 30 1.36 -0.95 6.37
CA LYS A 30 1.70 -2.05 7.29
C LYS A 30 1.88 -1.55 8.72
N ARG A 31 2.00 -2.51 9.63
CA ARG A 31 2.44 -2.31 11.01
C ARG A 31 3.47 -3.38 11.36
N ASN A 32 4.74 -3.12 11.07
CA ASN A 32 5.83 -4.05 11.33
C ASN A 32 6.88 -3.43 12.26
N PHE A 33 6.86 -3.81 13.54
CA PHE A 33 7.78 -3.29 14.55
C PHE A 33 9.22 -3.79 14.43
N GLU A 34 9.46 -4.86 13.66
CA GLU A 34 10.80 -5.38 13.39
C GLU A 34 11.57 -4.49 12.40
N GLU A 35 10.86 -3.64 11.64
CA GLU A 35 11.46 -2.74 10.66
C GLU A 35 11.60 -1.31 11.20
N ASP A 36 12.68 -0.64 10.81
CA ASP A 36 12.87 0.78 11.07
C ASP A 36 12.35 1.67 9.94
N LEU A 37 11.95 1.11 8.80
CA LEU A 37 11.32 1.84 7.71
C LEU A 37 10.03 2.48 8.20
N VAL A 38 9.84 3.77 7.90
CA VAL A 38 8.61 4.52 8.17
C VAL A 38 7.85 4.74 6.87
N ILE A 39 8.54 5.24 5.85
CA ILE A 39 7.96 5.43 4.52
C ILE A 39 9.03 5.30 3.45
N GLU A 40 8.68 4.71 2.32
CA GLU A 40 9.48 4.85 1.09
C GLU A 40 8.61 4.88 -0.15
N ARG A 41 9.12 5.51 -1.20
CA ARG A 41 8.62 5.33 -2.55
C ARG A 41 9.07 3.97 -3.08
N MET A 42 8.12 3.20 -3.60
CA MET A 42 8.35 1.83 -4.02
C MET A 42 8.75 1.76 -5.50
N GLY A 43 9.66 0.85 -5.82
CA GLY A 43 9.79 0.31 -7.17
C GLY A 43 8.70 -0.73 -7.47
N ILE A 44 8.47 -1.01 -8.76
CA ILE A 44 7.42 -1.94 -9.19
C ILE A 44 7.58 -3.34 -8.58
N ASP A 45 8.80 -3.87 -8.50
CA ASP A 45 9.05 -5.21 -7.99
C ASP A 45 8.61 -5.35 -6.53
N ALA A 46 8.98 -4.38 -5.68
CA ALA A 46 8.60 -4.36 -4.28
C ALA A 46 7.09 -4.12 -4.09
N PHE A 47 6.50 -3.25 -4.92
CA PHE A 47 5.06 -2.96 -4.88
C PHE A 47 4.24 -4.22 -5.22
N MET A 48 4.57 -4.88 -6.32
CA MET A 48 3.88 -6.09 -6.76
C MET A 48 4.11 -7.25 -5.78
N ALA A 49 5.34 -7.46 -5.33
CA ALA A 49 5.62 -8.50 -4.34
C ALA A 49 4.80 -8.31 -3.06
N ARG A 50 4.66 -7.08 -2.57
CA ARG A 50 3.88 -6.80 -1.36
C ARG A 50 2.40 -7.12 -1.52
N LEU A 51 1.82 -6.81 -2.67
CA LEU A 51 0.42 -7.12 -2.98
C LEU A 51 0.21 -8.63 -3.17
N MET A 52 1.18 -9.33 -3.77
CA MET A 52 1.16 -10.78 -3.90
C MET A 52 1.26 -11.53 -2.57
N VAL A 53 2.08 -11.03 -1.63
CA VAL A 53 2.15 -11.63 -0.28
C VAL A 53 0.86 -11.33 0.50
N GLY A 54 0.31 -10.12 0.37
CA GLY A 54 -0.99 -9.77 0.93
C GLY A 54 -1.03 -9.74 2.46
N THR A 55 0.08 -9.43 3.14
CA THR A 55 0.12 -9.42 4.61
C THR A 55 -0.71 -8.27 5.18
N THR A 56 -1.72 -8.59 5.97
CA THR A 56 -2.52 -7.62 6.72
C THR A 56 -1.76 -7.10 7.94
N PRO A 57 -2.22 -6.00 8.57
CA PRO A 57 -1.62 -5.51 9.80
C PRO A 57 -1.66 -6.51 10.98
N SER A 58 -2.50 -7.55 10.93
CA SER A 58 -2.52 -8.64 11.93
C SER A 58 -1.58 -9.80 11.59
N GLY A 59 -0.85 -9.72 10.47
CA GLY A 59 0.05 -10.76 10.01
C GLY A 59 -0.63 -11.90 9.24
N ALA A 60 -1.93 -11.82 9.00
CA ALA A 60 -2.63 -12.76 8.14
C ALA A 60 -2.31 -12.47 6.67
N LYS A 61 -2.24 -13.50 5.82
CA LYS A 61 -2.18 -13.33 4.37
C LYS A 61 -3.58 -13.30 3.80
N GLU A 62 -3.93 -12.22 3.11
CA GLU A 62 -5.19 -12.01 2.42
C GLU A 62 -4.91 -11.57 0.97
N ILE A 63 -5.53 -12.25 0.01
CA ILE A 63 -5.55 -11.80 -1.38
C ILE A 63 -6.65 -10.73 -1.49
N VAL A 64 -6.25 -9.53 -1.92
CA VAL A 64 -7.01 -8.28 -1.77
C VAL A 64 -8.41 -8.33 -2.41
N TYR A 65 -8.61 -9.12 -3.48
CA TYR A 65 -9.90 -9.21 -4.17
C TYR A 65 -10.78 -10.43 -3.83
N ASN A 66 -10.34 -11.36 -2.97
CA ASN A 66 -10.94 -12.70 -2.93
C ASN A 66 -12.08 -12.91 -1.92
N SER A 67 -12.55 -11.86 -1.22
CA SER A 67 -13.69 -12.01 -0.29
C SER A 67 -15.01 -12.46 -0.96
N TYR A 68 -15.10 -12.44 -2.30
CA TYR A 68 -16.30 -12.87 -3.05
C TYR A 68 -16.16 -14.23 -3.76
N ARG A 69 -14.99 -14.91 -3.74
CA ARG A 69 -14.77 -16.20 -4.44
C ARG A 69 -13.95 -17.19 -3.62
N ALA A 70 -14.62 -17.98 -2.78
CA ALA A 70 -13.99 -18.85 -1.78
C ALA A 70 -13.27 -20.11 -2.33
N VAL A 71 -13.46 -20.50 -3.59
CA VAL A 71 -12.88 -21.74 -4.16
C VAL A 71 -11.56 -21.48 -4.90
N ASP A 72 -11.51 -20.42 -5.71
CA ASP A 72 -10.30 -20.02 -6.45
C ASP A 72 -9.14 -19.61 -5.50
N ASP A 73 -9.49 -19.09 -4.33
CA ASP A 73 -8.58 -18.59 -3.30
C ASP A 73 -7.53 -19.60 -2.82
N ARG A 74 -7.90 -20.89 -2.65
CA ARG A 74 -6.93 -21.89 -2.12
C ARG A 74 -5.88 -22.29 -3.14
N SER A 75 -6.28 -22.51 -4.40
CA SER A 75 -5.37 -22.89 -5.47
C SER A 75 -4.46 -21.73 -5.86
N GLU A 76 -5.00 -20.52 -5.94
CA GLU A 76 -4.22 -19.31 -6.24
C GLU A 76 -3.22 -19.01 -5.12
N ARG A 77 -3.64 -19.12 -3.86
CA ARG A 77 -2.75 -18.97 -2.72
C ARG A 77 -1.66 -20.02 -2.71
N ALA A 78 -1.99 -21.29 -2.95
CA ALA A 78 -0.99 -22.35 -3.03
C ALA A 78 0.01 -22.09 -4.18
N TRP A 79 -0.47 -21.60 -5.32
CA TRP A 79 0.38 -21.21 -6.44
C TRP A 79 1.30 -20.04 -6.07
N LEU A 80 0.77 -18.99 -5.43
CA LEU A 80 1.55 -17.86 -4.92
C LEU A 80 2.60 -18.31 -3.90
N ASP A 81 2.27 -19.24 -3.00
CA ASP A 81 3.23 -19.81 -2.05
C ASP A 81 4.41 -20.50 -2.77
N THR A 82 4.19 -21.12 -3.94
CA THR A 82 5.29 -21.70 -4.75
C THR A 82 6.22 -20.64 -5.35
N ILE A 83 5.68 -19.47 -5.68
CA ILE A 83 6.45 -18.34 -6.18
C ILE A 83 7.18 -17.66 -5.03
N GLU A 84 6.51 -17.46 -3.89
CA GLU A 84 7.08 -16.87 -2.66
C GLU A 84 8.27 -17.70 -2.14
N ALA A 85 8.20 -19.03 -2.24
CA ALA A 85 9.29 -19.93 -1.86
C ALA A 85 10.60 -19.69 -2.63
N LYS A 86 10.56 -18.98 -3.77
CA LYS A 86 11.73 -18.57 -4.55
C LYS A 86 12.38 -17.26 -4.04
N GLY A 87 11.76 -16.60 -3.06
CA GLY A 87 12.17 -15.33 -2.46
C GLY A 87 11.18 -14.20 -2.79
N VAL A 88 10.77 -13.44 -1.78
CA VAL A 88 9.84 -12.30 -1.91
C VAL A 88 10.41 -11.24 -2.85
N GLU A 89 11.71 -11.01 -2.80
CA GLU A 89 12.42 -10.05 -3.66
C GLU A 89 12.41 -10.44 -5.14
N LYS A 90 12.17 -11.71 -5.46
CA LYS A 90 12.08 -12.23 -6.83
C LYS A 90 10.64 -12.53 -7.25
N MET A 91 9.67 -12.32 -6.36
CA MET A 91 8.30 -12.79 -6.53
C MET A 91 7.68 -12.23 -7.82
N TRP A 92 7.78 -10.93 -8.06
CA TRP A 92 7.28 -10.30 -9.28
C TRP A 92 7.97 -10.82 -10.55
N SER A 93 9.31 -10.89 -10.55
CA SER A 93 10.05 -11.39 -11.72
C SER A 93 9.77 -12.87 -12.03
N SER A 94 9.55 -13.67 -10.98
CA SER A 94 9.24 -15.10 -11.08
C SER A 94 7.81 -15.30 -11.56
N TYR A 95 6.89 -14.48 -11.07
CA TYR A 95 5.53 -14.40 -11.56
C TYR A 95 5.54 -14.08 -13.06
N GLN A 96 6.22 -13.03 -13.52
CA GLN A 96 6.21 -12.64 -14.93
C GLN A 96 6.63 -13.78 -15.88
N LYS A 97 7.61 -14.58 -15.47
CA LYS A 97 8.17 -15.71 -16.24
C LYS A 97 7.35 -17.00 -16.18
N ALA A 98 6.37 -17.11 -15.28
CA ALA A 98 5.57 -18.32 -15.14
C ALA A 98 4.57 -18.43 -16.30
N ASP A 99 4.44 -19.59 -16.93
CA ASP A 99 3.50 -19.79 -18.04
C ASP A 99 2.14 -20.34 -17.58
N ASP A 100 2.04 -20.77 -16.32
CA ASP A 100 0.91 -21.47 -15.70
C ASP A 100 0.17 -20.60 -14.67
N LYS A 101 0.11 -19.28 -14.92
CA LYS A 101 -0.56 -18.33 -14.02
C LYS A 101 -2.07 -18.59 -14.01
N PRO A 102 -2.72 -18.65 -12.83
CA PRO A 102 -4.18 -18.60 -12.77
C PRO A 102 -4.72 -17.31 -13.41
N ASP A 103 -5.73 -17.41 -14.27
CA ASP A 103 -6.25 -16.26 -15.05
C ASP A 103 -6.78 -15.14 -14.17
N THR A 104 -7.54 -15.47 -13.13
CA THR A 104 -8.12 -14.50 -12.18
C THR A 104 -7.05 -13.78 -11.36
N LEU A 105 -6.04 -14.50 -10.88
CA LEU A 105 -4.85 -13.90 -10.28
C LEU A 105 -4.12 -13.00 -11.29
N HIS A 106 -4.08 -13.37 -12.57
CA HIS A 106 -3.46 -12.55 -13.59
C HIS A 106 -4.17 -11.21 -13.82
N GLU A 107 -5.50 -11.24 -13.93
CA GLU A 107 -6.32 -10.03 -14.02
C GLU A 107 -6.10 -9.10 -12.82
N GLU A 108 -6.04 -9.65 -11.59
CA GLU A 108 -5.79 -8.88 -10.38
C GLU A 108 -4.39 -8.22 -10.40
N MET A 109 -3.36 -8.98 -10.75
CA MET A 109 -1.99 -8.44 -10.82
C MET A 109 -1.85 -7.38 -11.91
N GLU A 110 -2.55 -7.53 -13.03
CA GLU A 110 -2.58 -6.49 -14.07
C GLU A 110 -3.27 -5.22 -13.60
N MET A 111 -4.35 -5.32 -12.81
CA MET A 111 -4.98 -4.16 -12.18
C MET A 111 -4.01 -3.42 -11.26
N PHE A 112 -3.27 -4.14 -10.39
CA PHE A 112 -2.25 -3.52 -9.53
C PHE A 112 -1.10 -2.92 -10.31
N ARG A 113 -0.66 -3.57 -11.38
CA ARG A 113 0.36 -3.04 -12.28
C ARG A 113 -0.09 -1.74 -12.94
N MET A 114 -1.36 -1.63 -13.33
CA MET A 114 -1.94 -0.39 -13.84
C MET A 114 -2.05 0.68 -12.76
N LEU A 115 -2.40 0.31 -11.53
CA LEU A 115 -2.42 1.23 -10.39
C LEU A 115 -1.03 1.86 -10.17
N PHE A 116 0.03 1.04 -10.09
CA PHE A 116 1.41 1.52 -9.96
C PHE A 116 1.82 2.45 -11.11
N ARG A 117 1.40 2.16 -12.34
CA ARG A 117 1.71 3.03 -13.50
C ARG A 117 0.96 4.35 -13.48
N SER A 118 -0.16 4.42 -12.75
CA SER A 118 -1.06 5.56 -12.77
C SER A 118 -0.86 6.52 -11.59
N SER A 119 -0.19 6.06 -10.53
CA SER A 119 -0.01 6.79 -9.27
C SER A 119 1.39 6.59 -8.69
N MET A 120 1.82 7.48 -7.80
CA MET A 120 3.01 7.23 -6.97
C MET A 120 2.71 6.15 -5.93
N ALA A 121 3.55 5.14 -5.82
CA ALA A 121 3.37 4.04 -4.86
C ALA A 121 4.31 4.17 -3.65
N TYR A 122 3.76 4.04 -2.45
CA TYR A 122 4.49 4.16 -1.19
C TYR A 122 4.27 2.95 -0.29
N ASP A 123 5.34 2.49 0.36
CA ASP A 123 5.26 1.61 1.53
C ASP A 123 5.20 2.51 2.76
N LEU A 124 4.13 2.39 3.55
CA LEU A 124 3.95 3.14 4.79
C LEU A 124 3.87 2.18 5.98
N ASN A 125 4.78 2.35 6.94
CA ASN A 125 4.80 1.58 8.16
C ASN A 125 4.35 2.43 9.36
N THR A 126 3.29 2.00 10.03
CA THR A 126 2.62 2.75 11.11
C THR A 126 3.24 2.49 12.48
N VAL A 127 4.57 2.60 12.56
CA VAL A 127 5.39 2.19 13.74
C VAL A 127 6.11 3.34 14.42
N LEU A 128 5.64 4.57 14.24
CA LEU A 128 6.22 5.75 14.93
C LEU A 128 6.24 5.64 16.46
N GLN A 129 5.46 4.73 17.05
CA GLN A 129 5.55 4.41 18.48
C GLN A 129 6.89 3.80 18.91
N LYS A 130 7.73 3.34 17.97
CA LYS A 130 9.13 2.92 18.24
C LYS A 130 10.02 4.09 18.63
N ASP A 131 9.66 5.31 18.23
CA ASP A 131 10.44 6.50 18.53
C ASP A 131 10.22 6.92 20.00
N PRO A 132 11.28 7.02 20.81
CA PRO A 132 11.17 7.34 22.23
C PRO A 132 10.61 8.75 22.52
N HIS A 133 10.63 9.67 21.55
CA HIS A 133 9.95 10.97 21.70
C HIS A 133 8.56 11.04 21.07
N VAL A 134 7.93 9.91 20.75
CA VAL A 134 6.50 9.84 20.45
C VAL A 134 5.79 9.29 21.69
N THR A 135 5.02 10.15 22.35
CA THR A 135 4.52 9.89 23.70
C THR A 135 3.13 9.26 23.73
N SER A 136 2.40 9.27 22.60
CA SER A 136 1.06 8.70 22.51
C SER A 136 0.72 8.14 21.14
N ARG A 137 -0.30 7.26 21.10
CA ARG A 137 -0.87 6.75 19.83
C ARG A 137 -1.45 7.87 18.97
N MET A 138 -2.11 8.84 19.60
CA MET A 138 -2.69 10.00 18.90
C MET A 138 -1.61 10.86 18.25
N GLU A 139 -0.47 11.04 18.93
CA GLU A 139 0.69 11.71 18.37
C GLU A 139 1.27 10.93 17.18
N ALA A 140 1.42 9.61 17.30
CA ALA A 140 1.90 8.76 16.20
C ALA A 140 1.01 8.86 14.95
N VAL A 141 -0.32 8.85 15.13
CA VAL A 141 -1.27 9.01 14.03
C VAL A 141 -1.13 10.40 13.38
N ASN A 142 -1.11 11.48 14.16
CA ASN A 142 -0.95 12.84 13.63
C ASN A 142 0.34 13.01 12.82
N LYS A 143 1.46 12.49 13.33
CA LYS A 143 2.75 12.51 12.62
C LYS A 143 2.69 11.67 11.35
N THR A 144 2.04 10.50 11.37
CA THR A 144 1.85 9.66 10.18
C THR A 144 1.06 10.40 9.11
N MET A 145 -0.02 11.10 9.47
CA MET A 145 -0.79 11.92 8.52
C MET A 145 0.07 13.03 7.90
N THR A 146 0.92 13.68 8.70
CA THR A 146 1.84 14.70 8.21
C THR A 146 2.85 14.12 7.22
N ILE A 147 3.39 12.92 7.50
CA ILE A 147 4.30 12.20 6.60
C ILE A 147 3.63 11.86 5.27
N ILE A 148 2.37 11.41 5.30
CA ILE A 148 1.59 11.15 4.08
C ILE A 148 1.51 12.43 3.24
N VAL A 149 1.12 13.56 3.83
CA VAL A 149 1.06 14.85 3.11
C VAL A 149 2.43 15.20 2.51
N LYS A 150 3.51 15.04 3.27
CA LYS A 150 4.87 15.33 2.80
C LYS A 150 5.34 14.42 1.67
N ALA A 151 4.88 13.17 1.64
CA ALA A 151 5.12 12.26 0.52
C ALA A 151 4.36 12.71 -0.73
N LEU A 152 3.13 13.21 -0.60
CA LEU A 152 2.37 13.76 -1.72
C LEU A 152 2.99 15.05 -2.29
N GLU A 153 3.67 15.82 -1.45
CA GLU A 153 4.40 17.04 -1.86
C GLU A 153 5.75 16.75 -2.53
N ASN A 154 6.22 15.50 -2.54
CA ASN A 154 7.58 15.14 -2.94
C ASN A 154 7.61 14.03 -4.00
N GLU A 155 7.98 14.40 -5.23
CA GLU A 155 8.04 13.49 -6.37
C GLU A 155 9.43 12.86 -6.58
N LYS A 156 10.33 12.86 -5.59
CA LYS A 156 11.64 12.25 -5.73
C LYS A 156 11.58 10.73 -5.65
N ASP A 157 12.39 10.05 -6.46
CA ASP A 157 12.49 8.59 -6.46
C ASP A 157 13.24 8.05 -5.23
N ASP A 158 14.08 8.88 -4.59
CA ASP A 158 14.85 8.53 -3.39
C ASP A 158 14.12 8.84 -2.06
N PHE A 159 12.80 9.08 -2.13
CA PHE A 159 11.99 9.36 -0.95
C PHE A 159 11.94 8.15 -0.02
N ARG A 160 12.80 8.12 1.00
CA ARG A 160 12.90 7.04 1.98
C ARG A 160 13.28 7.57 3.35
N TYR A 161 12.48 7.24 4.36
CA TYR A 161 12.69 7.67 5.73
C TYR A 161 12.48 6.53 6.72
N THR A 162 13.36 6.47 7.71
CA THR A 162 13.33 5.51 8.82
C THR A 162 12.94 6.19 10.12
N ILE A 163 12.76 5.42 11.20
CA ILE A 163 12.51 5.93 12.56
C ILE A 163 13.54 6.98 12.99
N ALA A 164 14.81 6.83 12.58
CA ALA A 164 15.86 7.81 12.88
C ALA A 164 15.77 9.10 12.04
N GLY A 165 15.12 9.05 10.86
CA GLY A 165 15.17 10.12 9.87
C GLY A 165 13.85 10.87 9.62
N TYR A 166 12.70 10.27 9.92
CA TYR A 166 11.39 10.79 9.51
C TYR A 166 11.08 12.18 10.09
N ARG A 167 11.68 12.55 11.23
CA ARG A 167 11.49 13.86 11.85
C ARG A 167 11.87 15.02 10.93
N LYS A 168 12.77 14.80 9.96
CA LYS A 168 13.13 15.78 8.91
C LYS A 168 11.95 16.15 8.00
N LEU A 169 10.91 15.31 7.93
CA LEU A 169 9.69 15.59 7.18
C LEU A 169 8.70 16.46 7.97
N LEU A 170 8.85 16.53 9.30
CA LEU A 170 7.91 17.23 10.17
C LEU A 170 8.26 18.70 10.41
N THR A 171 9.42 19.14 9.90
CA THR A 171 9.93 20.52 9.97
C THR A 171 9.71 21.21 8.65
#